data_AF-A0A841CBF4-F1
#
_entry.id   AF-A0A841CBF4-F1
#
_cell.length_a   1.000
_cell.length_b   1.000
_cell.length_c   1.000
_cell.angle_alpha   90.00
_cell.angle_beta   90.00
_cell.angle_gamma   90.00
#
_symmetry.space_group_name_H-M   'P 1'
#
loop_
_entity.id
_entity.type
_entity.pdbx_description
1 polymer ?
#
loop_
_entity_poly.entity_id
_entity_poly.type
_entity_poly.pdbx_seq_one_letter_code
_entity_poly.pdbx_strand_id
1 'polypeptide(L)' 'MDVDGLRELWQEVLGAEARFDASFLANGGDSFKATVFAVQVFENHAREVDYLDVLEAADFPAVQRIVASSGNDQQVVAQS' A
#
# COMPACT_ATOMS: atom_id res chain seq x y z
N MET A 1 4.04 1.95 -11.94
CA MET A 1 3.82 0.95 -10.88
C MET A 1 3.08 -0.22 -11.52
N ASP A 2 3.52 -1.44 -11.26
CA ASP A 2 2.76 -2.62 -11.65
C ASP A 2 1.53 -2.75 -10.74
N VAL A 3 0.33 -2.64 -11.33
CA VAL A 3 -0.93 -2.69 -10.61
C VAL A 3 -1.26 -4.12 -10.17
N ASP A 4 -0.80 -5.11 -10.92
CA ASP A 4 -1.12 -6.51 -10.66
C ASP A 4 -0.36 -7.00 -9.42
N GLY A 5 0.94 -6.70 -9.31
CA GLY A 5 1.72 -7.03 -8.11
C GLY A 5 1.20 -6.39 -6.82
N LEU A 6 0.69 -5.15 -6.88
CA LEU A 6 0.11 -4.50 -5.70
C LEU A 6 -1.25 -5.11 -5.30
N ARG A 7 -2.04 -5.59 -6.26
CA ARG A 7 -3.30 -6.32 -6.02
C ARG A 7 -3.05 -7.67 -5.36
N GLU A 8 -2.05 -8.40 -5.86
CA GLU A 8 -1.62 -9.67 -5.29
C GLU A 8 -1.19 -9.49 -3.83
N LEU A 9 -0.37 -8.48 -3.55
CA LEU A 9 0.07 -8.14 -2.21
C LEU A 9 -1.11 -7.80 -1.27
N TRP A 10 -2.10 -7.05 -1.74
CA TRP A 10 -3.31 -6.75 -0.98
C TRP A 10 -4.04 -8.02 -0.54
N GLN A 11 -4.20 -8.97 -1.46
CA GLN A 11 -4.85 -10.25 -1.19
C GLN A 11 -3.97 -11.22 -0.38
N GLU A 12 -2.65 -11.14 -0.48
CA GLU A 12 -1.74 -11.94 0.35
C GLU A 12 -1.88 -11.56 1.83
N VAL A 13 -1.92 -10.26 2.13
CA VAL A 13 -1.95 -9.75 3.52
C VAL A 13 -3.34 -9.87 4.16
N LEU A 14 -4.39 -9.57 3.38
CA LEU A 14 -5.78 -9.50 3.86
C LEU A 14 -6.58 -10.78 3.56
N GLY A 15 -6.08 -11.66 2.69
CA GLY A 15 -6.74 -12.88 2.24
C GLY A 15 -7.31 -12.77 0.82
N ALA A 16 -7.48 -13.91 0.16
CA ALA A 16 -7.91 -14.00 -1.24
C ALA A 16 -9.26 -13.33 -1.55
N GLU A 17 -10.15 -13.26 -0.56
CA GLU A 17 -11.48 -12.64 -0.68
C GLU A 17 -11.47 -11.12 -0.38
N ALA A 18 -10.30 -10.53 -0.17
CA ALA A 18 -10.18 -9.11 0.12
C ALA A 18 -10.75 -8.27 -1.03
N ARG A 19 -11.65 -7.36 -0.67
CA ARG A 19 -12.35 -6.49 -1.59
C ARG A 19 -11.53 -5.24 -1.87
N PHE A 20 -11.44 -4.87 -3.15
CA PHE A 20 -10.71 -3.67 -3.57
C PHE A 20 -11.51 -2.37 -3.43
N ASP A 21 -12.83 -2.45 -3.24
CA ASP A 21 -13.74 -1.33 -3.00
C ASP A 21 -14.01 -1.07 -1.50
N ALA A 22 -13.22 -1.68 -0.63
CA ALA A 22 -13.31 -1.54 0.81
C ALA A 22 -11.95 -1.20 1.41
N SER A 23 -11.96 -0.51 2.55
CA SER A 23 -10.73 -0.11 3.26
C SER A 23 -9.94 -1.32 3.77
N PHE A 24 -8.68 -1.06 4.15
CA PHE A 24 -7.81 -2.08 4.74
C PHE A 24 -8.45 -2.70 6.00
N LEU A 25 -8.99 -1.84 6.88
CA LEU A 25 -9.70 -2.25 8.11
C LEU A 25 -10.99 -3.02 7.80
N ALA A 26 -11.76 -2.61 6.78
CA ALA A 26 -13.00 -3.28 6.39
C ALA A 26 -12.77 -4.68 5.79
N ASN A 27 -11.54 -4.99 5.38
CA ASN A 27 -11.09 -6.32 4.98
C ASN A 27 -10.48 -7.14 6.13
N GLY A 28 -10.61 -6.67 7.38
CA GLY A 28 -10.03 -7.36 8.55
C GLY A 28 -8.54 -7.08 8.76
N GLY A 29 -8.01 -6.05 8.10
CA GLY A 29 -6.67 -5.54 8.37
C GLY A 29 -6.54 -4.90 9.75
N ASP A 30 -5.32 -4.83 10.25
CA ASP A 30 -4.92 -4.16 11.48
C ASP A 30 -3.56 -3.46 11.30
N SER A 31 -3.04 -2.82 12.35
CA SER A 31 -1.74 -2.13 12.29
C SER A 31 -0.57 -3.05 12.00
N PHE A 32 -0.62 -4.31 12.46
CA PHE A 32 0.43 -5.28 12.17
C PHE A 32 0.43 -5.65 10.68
N LYS A 33 -0.73 -5.96 10.11
CA LYS A 33 -0.90 -6.24 8.68
C LYS A 33 -0.55 -5.05 7.81
N ALA A 34 -0.93 -3.83 8.22
CA ALA A 34 -0.58 -2.61 7.49
C ALA A 34 0.93 -2.37 7.49
N THR A 35 1.61 -2.67 8.60
CA THR A 35 3.09 -2.61 8.67
C THR A 35 3.72 -3.64 7.73
N VAL A 36 3.25 -4.89 7.74
CA VAL A 36 3.72 -5.94 6.82
C VAL A 36 3.51 -5.51 5.37
N PHE A 37 2.34 -5.00 5.04
CA PHE A 37 2.03 -4.48 3.71
C PHE A 37 3.00 -3.37 3.29
N ALA A 38 3.23 -2.37 4.15
CA ALA A 38 4.15 -1.28 3.88
C ALA A 38 5.59 -1.75 3.61
N VAL A 39 6.07 -2.71 4.40
CA VAL A 39 7.40 -3.33 4.20
C VAL A 39 7.47 -4.06 2.86
N GLN A 40 6.45 -4.87 2.53
CA GLN A 40 6.42 -5.61 1.27
C GLN A 40 6.28 -4.69 0.04
N VAL A 41 5.58 -3.54 0.17
CA VAL A 41 5.57 -2.51 -0.88
C VAL A 41 6.98 -1.97 -1.12
N PHE A 42 7.75 -1.71 -0.06
CA PHE A 42 9.13 -1.25 -0.20
C PHE A 42 10.02 -2.31 -0.86
N GLU A 43 9.96 -3.56 -0.40
CA GLU A 43 10.79 -4.64 -0.93
C GLU A 43 10.49 -4.96 -2.41
N ASN A 44 9.21 -4.94 -2.80
CA ASN A 44 8.77 -5.33 -4.15
C ASN A 44 8.77 -4.16 -5.15
N HIS A 45 8.63 -2.92 -4.67
CA HIS A 45 8.41 -1.76 -5.53
C HIS A 45 9.33 -0.57 -5.26
N ALA A 46 10.23 -0.65 -4.27
CA ALA A 46 11.10 0.45 -3.84
C ALA A 46 10.29 1.74 -3.59
N ARG A 47 9.18 1.59 -2.85
CA ARG A 47 8.28 2.69 -2.45
C ARG A 47 8.05 2.62 -0.95
N GLU A 48 8.36 3.70 -0.26
CA GLU A 48 8.08 3.82 1.17
C GLU A 48 6.67 4.38 1.36
N VAL A 49 5.86 3.71 2.18
CA VAL A 49 4.51 4.14 2.52
C VAL A 49 4.33 4.08 4.03
N ASP A 50 3.64 5.07 4.61
CA ASP A 50 3.25 5.00 6.01
C ASP A 50 2.12 3.98 6.18
N TYR A 51 2.22 3.11 7.17
CA TYR A 51 1.16 2.17 7.49
C TYR A 51 -0.12 2.89 7.96
N LEU A 52 0.00 4.09 8.55
CA LEU A 52 -1.15 4.92 8.93
C LEU A 52 -1.93 5.37 7.70
N ASP A 53 -1.25 5.81 6.64
CA ASP A 53 -1.90 6.19 5.38
C ASP A 53 -2.66 4.99 4.76
N VAL A 54 -2.12 3.77 4.89
CA VAL A 54 -2.79 2.53 4.46
C VAL A 54 -4.05 2.25 5.28
N LEU A 55 -4.00 2.46 6.60
CA LEU A 55 -5.15 2.26 7.48
C LEU A 55 -6.26 3.29 7.24
N GLU A 56 -5.90 4.52 6.92
CA GLU A 56 -6.84 5.63 6.66
C GLU A 56 -7.41 5.62 5.23
N ALA A 57 -6.78 4.88 4.31
CA ALA A 57 -7.25 4.75 2.94
C ALA A 57 -8.65 4.12 2.87
N ALA A 58 -9.54 4.79 2.13
CA ALA A 58 -10.94 4.37 1.99
C ALA A 58 -11.10 3.03 1.23
N ASP A 59 -10.18 2.73 0.33
CA ASP A 59 -10.23 1.57 -0.57
C ASP A 59 -8.84 1.29 -1.18
N PHE A 60 -8.74 0.21 -1.96
CA PHE A 60 -7.49 -0.14 -2.65
C PHE A 60 -7.02 0.95 -3.64
N PRO A 61 -7.88 1.55 -4.49
CA PRO A 61 -7.48 2.69 -5.34
C PRO A 61 -6.85 3.86 -4.57
N ALA A 62 -7.29 4.15 -3.34
CA ALA A 62 -6.64 5.14 -2.48
C ALA A 62 -5.22 4.71 -2.09
N VAL A 63 -5.01 3.45 -1.73
CA VAL A 63 -3.67 2.90 -1.47
C VAL A 63 -2.78 2.95 -2.71
N GLN A 64 -3.31 2.63 -3.90
CA GLN A 64 -2.54 2.77 -5.14
C GLN A 64 -2.05 4.20 -5.37
N ARG A 65 -2.88 5.21 -5.04
CA ARG A 65 -2.48 6.61 -5.14
C ARG A 65 -1.37 6.95 -4.14
N ILE A 66 -1.48 6.49 -2.90
CA ILE A 66 -0.44 6.65 -1.86
C ILE A 66 0.90 6.08 -2.36
N VAL A 67 0.92 4.82 -2.80
CA VAL A 67 2.13 4.15 -3.31
C VAL A 67 2.69 4.85 -4.55
N ALA A 68 1.83 5.38 -5.43
CA ALA A 68 2.25 6.13 -6.61
C ALA A 68 2.90 7.49 -6.24
N SER A 69 2.35 8.21 -5.25
CA SER A 69 2.89 9.50 -4.81
C SER A 69 4.22 9.38 -4.07
N SER A 70 4.44 8.28 -3.32
CA SER A 70 5.69 8.04 -2.59
C SER A 70 6.94 8.02 -3.48
N GLY A 71 6.78 7.71 -4.77
CA GLY A 71 7.89 7.72 -5.72
C GLY A 71 8.37 9.12 -6.13
N ASN A 72 7.54 10.15 -5.98
CA ASN A 72 7.86 11.51 -6.41
C ASN A 72 8.66 12.28 -5.34
N ASP A 73 8.42 12.02 -4.05
CA ASP A 73 9.08 12.75 -2.96
C ASP A 73 10.56 12.37 -2.81
N GLN A 74 10.97 11.16 -3.22
CA GLN A 74 12.38 10.77 -3.22
C GLN A 74 13.19 11.31 -4.41
N GLN A 75 12.54 11.80 -5.49
CA GLN A 75 13.26 12.42 -6.61
C GLN A 75 13.65 13.89 -6.36
N VAL A 76 12.92 14.61 -5.49
CA VAL A 76 13.20 16.03 -5.23
C VAL A 76 14.38 16.26 -4.29
N VAL A 77 14.67 15.32 -3.38
CA VAL A 77 15.78 15.43 -2.41
C VAL A 77 17.15 15.06 -2.98
N ALA A 78 17.22 14.37 -4.13
CA ALA A 78 18.49 13.94 -4.73
C ALA A 78 19.16 14.99 -5.65
N GLN A 79 18.63 16.23 -5.72
CA GLN A 79 19.15 17.30 -6.58
C GLN A 79 19.53 18.60 -5.83
N SER A 80 19.94 18.51 -4.56
CA SER A 80 20.40 19.67 -3.77
C SER A 80 21.87 19.55 -3.37
#